data_AF-T1AQ86-F1
#
_entry.id   AF-T1AQ86-F1
#
_cell.length_a   1.000
_cell.length_b   1.000
_cell.length_c   1.000
_cell.angle_alpha   90.00
_cell.angle_beta   90.00
_cell.angle_gamma   90.00
#
_symmetry.space_group_name_H-M   'P 1'
#
loop_
_entity.id
_entity.type
_entity.pdbx_description
1 polymer ?
#
loop_
_entity_poly.entity_id
_entity_poly.type
_entity_poly.pdbx_seq_one_letter_code
_entity_poly.pdbx_strand_id
1 'polypeptide(L)'
;MGDGGSISLGYLAGSLALWAERDRIFPLWVGALAFSPFIVDASLTLLRRLLQRRPLGQAHRDHAYQRLVRIGIGRRWVVSVSYLYMAGAGFCAVYSARDPHSSVSHLLAVIWIGILCVTFGIVQCWPEP
;
A
#
# COMPACT_ATOMS: atom_id res chain seq x y z
N MET A 1 3.74 -6.67 -14.96
CA MET A 1 2.84 -7.74 -14.47
C MET A 1 1.52 -7.56 -15.19
N GLY A 2 0.93 -8.63 -15.74
CA GLY A 2 -0.42 -8.60 -16.30
C GLY A 2 -1.47 -8.82 -15.22
N ASP A 3 -2.74 -8.51 -15.51
CA ASP A 3 -3.85 -8.54 -14.55
C ASP A 3 -4.04 -9.91 -13.87
N GLY A 4 -3.75 -11.02 -14.56
CA GLY A 4 -3.79 -12.36 -13.95
C GLY A 4 -2.75 -12.60 -12.85
N GLY A 5 -1.56 -12.02 -12.98
CA GLY A 5 -0.46 -12.20 -12.02
C GLY A 5 -0.67 -11.42 -10.72
N SER A 6 -1.18 -10.19 -10.80
CA SER A 6 -1.47 -9.37 -9.62
C SER A 6 -2.64 -9.91 -8.81
N ILE A 7 -3.70 -10.38 -9.48
CA ILE A 7 -4.85 -11.02 -8.81
C ILE A 7 -4.40 -12.32 -8.12
N SER A 8 -3.62 -13.16 -8.80
CA SER A 8 -3.13 -14.42 -8.22
C SER A 8 -2.23 -14.19 -7.00
N LEU A 9 -1.33 -13.20 -7.07
CA LEU A 9 -0.46 -12.83 -5.94
C LEU A 9 -1.25 -12.24 -4.78
N GLY A 10 -2.23 -11.37 -5.04
CA GLY A 10 -3.11 -10.83 -4.00
C GLY A 10 -3.92 -11.92 -3.31
N TYR A 11 -4.45 -12.87 -4.07
CA TYR A 11 -5.17 -14.03 -3.52
C TYR A 11 -4.26 -14.92 -2.67
N LEU A 12 -3.06 -15.22 -3.16
CA LEU A 12 -2.08 -16.01 -2.41
C LEU A 12 -1.69 -15.32 -1.10
N ALA A 13 -1.37 -14.01 -1.15
CA ALA A 13 -1.05 -13.20 0.00
C ALA A 13 -2.17 -13.19 1.06
N GLY A 14 -3.41 -12.98 0.63
CA GLY A 14 -4.58 -13.01 1.52
C GLY A 14 -4.81 -14.40 2.13
N SER A 15 -4.64 -15.46 1.32
CA SER A 15 -4.77 -16.85 1.78
C SER A 15 -3.71 -17.20 2.82
N LEU A 16 -2.45 -16.77 2.61
CA LEU A 16 -1.36 -16.96 3.55
C LEU A 16 -1.58 -16.20 4.86
N ALA A 17 -2.12 -14.97 4.80
CA ALA A 17 -2.47 -14.21 6.00
C ALA A 17 -3.58 -14.88 6.82
N LEU A 18 -4.62 -15.40 6.15
CA LEU A 18 -5.69 -16.18 6.79
C LEU A 18 -5.19 -17.48 7.40
N TRP A 19 -4.29 -18.17 6.70
CA TRP A 19 -3.65 -19.37 7.22
C TRP A 19 -2.79 -19.06 8.45
N ALA A 20 -2.03 -17.97 8.44
CA ALA A 20 -1.21 -17.55 9.57
C ALA A 20 -2.04 -17.18 10.81
N GLU A 21 -3.18 -16.50 10.64
CA GLU A 21 -4.12 -16.25 11.75
C GLU A 21 -4.69 -17.55 12.31
N ARG A 22 -5.12 -18.46 11.42
CA ARG A 22 -5.68 -19.77 11.82
C ARG A 22 -4.69 -20.57 12.68
N ASP A 23 -3.43 -20.59 12.29
CA ASP A 23 -2.36 -21.31 13.00
C ASP A 23 -1.73 -20.47 14.12
N ARG A 24 -2.29 -19.29 14.44
CA ARG A 24 -1.83 -18.35 15.47
C ARG A 24 -0.37 -17.94 15.34
N ILE A 25 0.13 -17.86 14.11
CA ILE A 25 1.50 -17.42 13.80
C ILE A 25 1.59 -15.90 13.96
N PHE A 26 0.67 -15.16 13.34
CA PHE A 26 0.50 -13.72 13.52
C PHE A 26 -0.93 -13.31 13.14
N PRO A 27 -1.44 -12.19 13.67
CA PRO A 27 -2.80 -11.78 13.39
C PRO A 27 -2.96 -11.09 12.03
N LEU A 28 -4.17 -11.14 11.47
CA LEU A 28 -4.50 -10.64 10.13
C LEU A 28 -4.09 -9.19 9.89
N TRP A 29 -4.17 -8.34 10.92
CA TRP A 29 -3.81 -6.94 10.79
C TRP A 29 -2.29 -6.76 10.54
N VAL A 30 -1.43 -7.67 11.02
CA VAL A 30 0.01 -7.68 10.71
C VAL A 30 0.23 -8.08 9.25
N GLY A 31 -0.53 -9.05 8.76
CA GLY A 31 -0.55 -9.39 7.33
C GLY A 31 -0.97 -8.19 6.48
N ALA A 32 -2.05 -7.50 6.87
CA ALA A 32 -2.48 -6.28 6.20
C ALA A 32 -1.43 -5.15 6.26
N LEU A 33 -0.67 -5.04 7.35
CA LEU A 33 0.40 -4.05 7.50
C LEU A 33 1.52 -4.28 6.48
N ALA A 34 1.88 -5.53 6.17
CA ALA A 34 2.89 -5.85 5.15
C ALA A 34 2.47 -5.38 3.75
N PHE A 35 1.16 -5.43 3.44
CA PHE A 35 0.59 -4.95 2.18
C PHE A 35 0.07 -3.51 2.25
N SER A 36 0.30 -2.81 3.37
CA SER A 36 -0.23 -1.47 3.61
C SER A 36 0.07 -0.44 2.53
N PRO A 37 1.25 -0.39 1.87
CA PRO A 37 1.47 0.61 0.83
C PRO A 37 0.56 0.41 -0.39
N PHE A 38 0.21 -0.83 -0.73
CA PHE A 38 -0.76 -1.12 -1.80
C PHE A 38 -2.19 -0.78 -1.39
N ILE A 39 -2.56 -1.16 -0.16
CA ILE A 39 -3.91 -0.90 0.37
C ILE A 39 -4.16 0.61 0.46
N VAL A 40 -3.21 1.37 1.00
CA VAL A 40 -3.32 2.82 1.16
C VAL A 40 -3.36 3.52 -0.21
N ASP A 41 -2.48 3.15 -1.15
CA ASP A 41 -2.48 3.73 -2.50
C ASP A 41 -3.82 3.50 -3.22
N ALA A 42 -4.33 2.27 -3.19
CA ALA A 42 -5.62 1.92 -3.79
C ALA A 42 -6.78 2.66 -3.10
N SER A 43 -6.77 2.72 -1.78
CA SER A 43 -7.81 3.38 -0.98
C SER A 43 -7.86 4.88 -1.25
N LEU A 44 -6.71 5.57 -1.24
CA LEU A 44 -6.63 6.99 -1.53
C LEU A 44 -7.03 7.29 -2.98
N THR A 45 -6.60 6.44 -3.93
CA THR A 45 -6.99 6.55 -5.34
C THR A 45 -8.51 6.44 -5.51
N LEU A 46 -9.13 5.46 -4.85
CA LEU A 46 -10.57 5.27 -4.89
C LEU A 46 -11.32 6.43 -4.22
N LEU A 47 -10.84 6.88 -3.06
CA LEU A 47 -11.43 7.99 -2.31
C LEU A 47 -11.40 9.29 -3.12
N ARG A 48 -10.27 9.60 -3.76
CA ARG A 48 -10.15 10.77 -4.64
C ARG A 48 -11.13 10.69 -5.81
N ARG A 49 -11.28 9.51 -6.43
CA ARG A 49 -12.25 9.30 -7.52
C ARG A 49 -13.69 9.54 -7.05
N LEU A 50 -14.02 9.06 -5.85
CA LEU A 50 -15.33 9.24 -5.24
C LEU A 50 -15.60 10.73 -4.95
N LEU A 51 -14.64 11.44 -4.38
CA LEU A 51 -14.72 12.89 -4.10
C LEU A 51 -14.85 13.72 -5.38
N GLN A 52 -14.21 13.31 -6.47
CA GLN A 52 -14.32 13.96 -7.78
C GLN A 52 -15.60 13.58 -8.54
N ARG A 53 -16.49 12.75 -7.96
CA ARG A 53 -17.71 12.21 -8.59
C ARG A 53 -17.48 11.65 -9.99
N ARG A 54 -16.28 11.13 -10.26
CA ARG A 54 -15.95 10.54 -11.56
C ARG A 54 -16.51 9.11 -11.59
N PRO A 55 -17.12 8.67 -12.70
CA PRO A 55 -17.69 7.33 -12.79
C PRO A 55 -16.61 6.27 -12.59
N LEU A 56 -16.83 5.36 -11.62
CA LEU A 56 -15.94 4.27 -11.25
C LEU A 56 -15.63 3.30 -12.41
N GLY A 57 -16.45 3.33 -13.48
CA GLY A 57 -16.36 2.46 -14.65
C GLY A 57 -15.61 3.02 -15.86
N GLN A 58 -15.06 4.23 -15.83
CA GLN A 58 -14.18 4.67 -16.92
C GLN A 58 -12.77 4.11 -16.72
N ALA A 59 -12.30 3.35 -17.71
CA ALA A 59 -10.95 2.80 -17.80
C ALA A 59 -9.90 3.92 -17.97
N HIS A 60 -9.69 4.73 -16.94
CA HIS A 60 -8.62 5.72 -16.94
C HIS A 60 -7.33 5.05 -16.49
N ARG A 61 -6.55 4.68 -17.50
CA ARG A 61 -5.15 4.25 -17.45
C ARG A 61 -4.23 5.43 -17.10
N ASP A 62 -4.41 6.00 -15.92
CA ASP A 62 -3.43 6.92 -15.34
C ASP A 62 -3.06 6.41 -13.96
N HIS A 63 -2.14 5.45 -13.94
CA HIS A 63 -1.50 5.03 -12.69
C HIS A 63 -0.59 6.16 -12.18
N ALA A 64 -0.53 6.34 -10.86
CA ALA A 64 0.36 7.31 -10.19
C ALA A 64 1.82 7.23 -10.69
N TYR A 65 2.24 6.03 -11.09
CA TYR A 65 3.54 5.77 -11.71
C TYR A 65 3.74 6.45 -13.08
N GLN A 66 2.72 6.46 -13.95
CA GLN A 66 2.79 7.15 -15.26
C GLN A 66 2.82 8.67 -15.08
N ARG A 67 2.19 9.16 -14.01
CA ARG A 67 2.15 10.57 -13.62
C ARG A 67 3.51 11.06 -13.11
N LEU A 68 4.12 10.33 -12.18
CA LEU A 68 5.46 10.63 -11.65
C LEU A 68 6.54 10.61 -12.75
N VAL A 69 6.45 9.70 -13.72
CA VAL A 69 7.36 9.67 -14.88
C VAL A 69 7.12 10.86 -15.83
N ARG A 70 5.88 11.37 -15.94
CA ARG A 70 5.53 12.53 -16.79
C ARG A 70 6.01 13.87 -16.21
N ILE A 71 6.17 13.96 -14.89
CA ILE A 71 6.68 15.16 -14.17
C ILE A 71 8.23 15.20 -14.19
N GLY A 72 8.89 14.28 -14.90
CA GLY A 72 10.36 14.27 -15.05
C GLY A 72 11.10 13.63 -13.88
N ILE A 73 10.41 13.01 -12.92
CA ILE A 73 11.05 12.26 -11.84
C ILE A 73 11.65 10.99 -12.44
N GLY A 74 12.96 10.82 -12.26
CA GLY A 74 13.70 9.68 -12.79
C GLY A 74 13.04 8.37 -12.37
N ARG A 75 12.73 7.51 -13.36
CA ARG A 75 12.09 6.20 -13.12
C ARG A 75 12.79 5.38 -12.04
N ARG A 76 14.12 5.48 -11.97
CA ARG A 76 14.95 4.81 -10.95
C ARG A 76 14.61 5.30 -9.53
N TRP A 77 14.39 6.59 -9.35
CA TRP A 77 14.03 7.17 -8.05
C TRP A 77 12.67 6.67 -7.56
N VAL A 78 11.66 6.67 -8.45
CA VAL A 78 10.30 6.19 -8.12
C VAL A 78 10.32 4.72 -7.69
N VAL A 79 11.09 3.90 -8.42
CA VAL A 79 11.26 2.47 -8.10
C VAL A 79 12.00 2.30 -6.75
N SER A 80 13.10 3.02 -6.53
CA SER A 80 13.86 2.95 -5.28
C SER A 80 13.03 3.35 -4.06
N VAL A 81 12.25 4.43 -4.16
CA VAL A 81 11.33 4.87 -3.10
C VAL A 81 10.25 3.81 -2.85
N SER A 82 9.72 3.19 -3.91
CA SER A 82 8.73 2.11 -3.76
C SER A 82 9.31 0.90 -3.02
N TYR A 83 10.55 0.52 -3.32
CA TYR A 83 11.26 -0.53 -2.59
C TYR A 83 11.50 -0.15 -1.12
N LEU A 84 11.79 1.12 -0.83
CA LEU A 84 11.95 1.59 0.55
C LEU A 84 10.64 1.48 1.33
N TYR A 85 9.50 1.84 0.73
CA TYR A 85 8.19 1.63 1.36
C TYR A 85 7.90 0.15 1.61
N MET A 86 8.22 -0.73 0.67
CA MET A 86 8.07 -2.18 0.87
C MET A 86 8.96 -2.70 2.01
N ALA A 87 10.22 -2.25 2.06
CA ALA A 87 11.14 -2.62 3.12
C ALA A 87 10.67 -2.14 4.50
N GLY A 88 10.19 -0.89 4.59
CA GLY A 88 9.64 -0.35 5.84
C GLY A 88 8.37 -1.06 6.29
N ALA A 89 7.43 -1.33 5.37
CA ALA A 89 6.22 -2.10 5.68
C ALA A 89 6.56 -3.52 6.14
N GLY A 90 7.52 -4.17 5.48
CA GLY A 90 8.03 -5.48 5.87
C GLY A 90 8.68 -5.47 7.26
N PHE A 91 9.51 -4.46 7.56
CA PHE A 91 10.13 -4.29 8.87
C PHE A 91 9.08 -4.09 9.98
N CYS A 92 8.12 -3.19 9.77
CA CYS A 92 7.02 -2.96 10.70
C CYS A 92 6.17 -4.22 10.91
N ALA A 93 5.89 -4.98 9.85
CA ALA A 93 5.14 -6.23 9.94
C ALA A 93 5.92 -7.32 10.70
N VAL A 94 7.20 -7.52 10.41
CA VAL A 94 8.05 -8.50 11.11
C VAL A 94 8.22 -8.14 12.58
N TYR A 95 8.40 -6.87 12.90
CA TYR A 95 8.45 -6.41 14.29
C TYR A 95 7.12 -6.67 15.02
N SER A 96 6.01 -6.27 14.39
CA SER A 96 4.67 -6.44 14.96
C SER A 96 4.24 -7.91 15.06
N ALA A 97 4.81 -8.80 14.25
CA ALA A 97 4.55 -10.24 14.34
C ALA A 97 5.12 -10.87 15.61
N ARG A 98 6.17 -10.26 16.22
CA ARG A 98 6.78 -10.79 17.45
C ARG A 98 5.90 -10.56 18.68
N ASP A 99 5.34 -9.36 18.79
CA ASP A 99 4.47 -8.98 19.90
C ASP A 99 3.24 -8.21 19.40
N PRO A 100 2.26 -8.88 18.77
CA PRO A 100 1.16 -8.18 18.11
C PRO A 100 0.29 -7.34 19.05
N HIS A 101 0.13 -7.78 20.30
CA HIS A 101 -0.75 -7.10 21.27
C HIS A 101 -0.07 -5.97 22.04
N SER A 102 1.22 -5.69 21.78
CA SER A 102 1.91 -4.59 22.44
C SER A 102 1.44 -3.24 21.91
N SER A 103 1.28 -2.26 22.81
CA SER A 103 0.97 -0.87 22.45
C SER A 103 1.99 -0.28 21.48
N VAL A 104 3.25 -0.73 21.55
CA VAL A 104 4.31 -0.30 20.63
C VAL A 104 4.01 -0.73 19.19
N SER A 105 3.50 -1.94 19.00
CA SER A 105 3.15 -2.51 17.68
C SER A 105 2.01 -1.73 17.04
N HIS A 106 0.99 -1.38 17.83
CA HIS A 106 -0.12 -0.54 17.38
C HIS A 106 0.34 0.89 17.05
N LEU A 107 1.18 1.50 17.89
CA LEU A 107 1.75 2.83 17.63
C LEU A 107 2.59 2.83 16.35
N LEU A 108 3.46 1.84 16.16
CA LEU A 108 4.26 1.69 14.94
C LEU A 108 3.37 1.54 13.71
N ALA A 109 2.32 0.72 13.78
CA ALA A 109 1.37 0.56 12.70
C ALA A 109 0.65 1.88 12.35
N VAL A 110 0.20 2.63 13.36
CA VAL A 110 -0.46 3.94 13.16
C VAL A 110 0.50 4.96 12.56
N ILE A 111 1.72 5.06 13.08
CA ILE A 111 2.75 5.97 12.55
C ILE A 111 3.07 5.61 11.10
N TRP A 112 3.27 4.33 10.80
CA TRP A 112 3.56 3.84 9.46
C TRP A 112 2.45 4.15 8.46
N ILE A 113 1.19 3.85 8.83
CA ILE A 113 0.02 4.16 8.00
C ILE A 113 -0.11 5.67 7.81
N GLY A 114 0.16 6.47 8.86
CA GLY A 114 0.18 7.93 8.78
C GLY A 114 1.20 8.45 7.77
N ILE A 115 2.43 7.93 7.79
CA ILE A 115 3.48 8.26 6.82
C ILE A 115 3.02 7.95 5.40
N LEU A 116 2.47 6.75 5.17
CA LEU A 116 1.94 6.37 3.84
C LEU A 116 0.82 7.30 3.40
N CYS A 117 -0.16 7.58 4.26
CA CYS A 117 -1.27 8.46 3.92
C CYS A 117 -0.82 9.87 3.55
N VAL A 118 0.15 10.43 4.29
CA VAL A 118 0.71 11.75 3.99
C VAL A 118 1.49 11.74 2.67
N THR A 119 2.37 10.77 2.47
CA THR A 119 3.22 10.74 1.27
C THR A 119 2.43 10.48 0.00
N PHE A 120 1.53 9.48 0.01
CA PHE A 120 0.63 9.21 -1.11
C PHE A 120 -0.39 10.35 -1.30
N GLY A 121 -0.88 10.96 -0.22
CA GLY A 121 -1.76 12.14 -0.27
C GLY A 121 -1.11 13.32 -0.98
N ILE A 122 0.14 13.65 -0.64
CA ILE A 122 0.91 14.72 -1.30
C ILE A 122 1.10 14.41 -2.79
N VAL A 123 1.51 13.19 -3.13
CA VAL A 123 1.67 12.75 -4.53
C VAL A 123 0.36 12.87 -5.31
N GLN A 124 -0.77 12.53 -4.69
CA GLN A 124 -2.07 12.63 -5.32
C GLN A 124 -2.59 14.08 -5.42
N CYS A 125 -2.22 14.97 -4.51
CA CYS A 125 -2.63 16.39 -4.57
C CYS A 125 -1.84 17.20 -5.60
N TRP A 126 -0.76 16.66 -6.17
CA TRP A 126 0.00 17.36 -7.20
C TRP A 126 -0.88 17.64 -8.44
N PRO A 127 -0.98 18.92 -8.88
CA PRO A 127 -1.76 19.27 -10.06
C PRO A 127 -1.10 18.70 -11.32
N GLU A 128 -1.90 18.09 -12.20
CA GLU A 128 -1.42 17.71 -13.53
C GLU A 128 -0.99 18.98 -14.28
N PRO A 129 0.17 18.98 -14.97
CA PRO A 129 0.51 20.05 -15.89
C PRO A 129 -0.46 20.12 -17.07
#